data_AF-A0AAW2NWW2-F1
#
_entry.id   AF-A0AAW2NWW2-F1
#
_cell.length_a   1.000
_cell.length_b   1.000
_cell.length_c   1.000
_cell.angle_alpha   90.00
_cell.angle_beta   90.00
_cell.angle_gamma   90.00
#
_symmetry.space_group_name_H-M   'P 1'
#
loop_
_entity.id
_entity.type
_entity.pdbx_description
1 polymer ?
#
loop_
_entity_poly.entity_id
_entity_poly.type
_entity_poly.pdbx_seq_one_letter_code
_entity_poly.pdbx_strand_id
1 'polypeptide(L)'
;MLLFRQGDVLGSLVEFDKAIELDPRQKAYLWQRGLSLYYLNRFEEGAEQFRLDVAQNPNDTEESIWCFLCEAQLYGVDEARRLFLEVGTDPRPVMREAYNMFKDGGEPEKIKLTHIFTLKSVE
;
A
#
# COMPACT_ATOMS: atom_id res chain seq x y z
N MET A 1 -9.90 9.96 -3.73
CA MET A 1 -10.54 8.62 -3.74
C MET A 1 -11.90 8.53 -4.42
N LEU A 2 -12.67 9.61 -4.60
CA LEU A 2 -13.98 9.53 -5.27
C LEU A 2 -13.87 8.94 -6.70
N LEU A 3 -12.99 9.50 -7.54
CA LEU A 3 -12.76 9.04 -8.91
C LEU A 3 -12.30 7.59 -8.97
N PHE A 4 -11.37 7.19 -8.09
CA PHE A 4 -10.92 5.81 -7.95
C PHE A 4 -12.10 4.85 -7.69
N ARG A 5 -13.00 5.18 -6.76
CA ARG A 5 -14.19 4.37 -6.46
C ARG A 5 -15.18 4.28 -7.63
N GLN A 6 -15.17 5.26 -8.52
CA GLN A 6 -15.97 5.27 -9.75
C GLN A 6 -15.30 4.50 -10.91
N GLY A 7 -14.10 3.95 -10.69
CA GLY A 7 -13.30 3.28 -11.70
C GLY A 7 -12.40 4.21 -12.52
N ASP A 8 -12.48 5.52 -12.30
CA ASP A 8 -11.57 6.50 -12.92
C ASP A 8 -10.26 6.59 -12.11
N VAL A 9 -9.43 5.57 -12.29
CA VAL A 9 -8.13 5.48 -11.61
C VAL A 9 -7.15 6.54 -12.13
N LEU A 10 -7.18 6.84 -13.44
CA LEU A 10 -6.32 7.87 -14.04
C LEU A 10 -6.69 9.27 -13.51
N GLY A 11 -7.98 9.61 -13.50
CA GLY A 11 -8.45 10.87 -12.93
C GLY A 11 -8.09 10.99 -11.44
N SER A 12 -8.20 9.90 -10.68
CA SER A 12 -7.75 9.87 -9.28
C SER A 12 -6.27 10.25 -9.14
N LEU A 13 -5.39 9.68 -9.97
CA LEU A 13 -3.97 10.01 -9.94
C LEU A 13 -3.72 11.48 -10.30
N VAL A 14 -4.37 11.98 -11.35
CA VAL A 14 -4.24 13.39 -11.78
C VAL A 14 -4.61 14.36 -10.66
N GLU A 15 -5.67 14.08 -9.91
CA GLU A 15 -6.07 14.94 -8.79
C GLU A 15 -5.05 14.89 -7.63
N PHE A 16 -4.44 13.74 -7.36
CA PHE A 16 -3.35 13.65 -6.38
C PHE A 16 -2.08 14.37 -6.84
N ASP A 17 -1.72 14.28 -8.12
CA ASP A 17 -0.56 15.00 -8.67
C ASP A 17 -0.77 16.53 -8.59
N LYS A 18 -1.96 17.04 -8.90
CA LYS A 18 -2.31 18.45 -8.68
C LYS A 18 -2.22 18.87 -7.20
N ALA A 19 -2.66 18.01 -6.28
CA ALA A 19 -2.55 18.30 -4.85
C ALA A 19 -1.08 18.43 -4.40
N ILE A 20 -0.18 17.63 -4.98
CA ILE A 20 1.26 17.70 -4.75
C ILE A 20 1.86 18.98 -5.36
N GLU A 21 1.41 19.40 -6.54
CA GLU A 21 1.85 20.68 -7.15
C GLU A 21 1.48 21.88 -6.26
N LEU A 22 0.30 21.84 -5.64
CA LEU A 22 -0.18 22.90 -4.73
C LEU A 22 0.54 22.91 -3.38
N ASP A 23 0.81 21.73 -2.81
CA ASP A 23 1.63 21.59 -1.60
C ASP A 23 2.47 20.31 -1.64
N PRO A 24 3.76 20.41 -2.00
CA PRO A 24 4.65 19.26 -2.11
C PRO A 24 4.82 18.46 -0.82
N ARG A 25 4.56 19.07 0.35
CA ARG A 25 4.68 18.39 1.65
C ARG A 25 3.61 17.32 1.84
N GLN A 26 2.48 17.43 1.15
CA GLN A 26 1.41 16.44 1.21
C GLN A 26 1.83 15.11 0.58
N LYS A 27 2.77 15.10 -0.37
CA LYS A 27 3.20 13.89 -1.08
C LYS A 27 3.54 12.74 -0.13
N ALA A 28 4.15 13.04 1.02
CA ALA A 28 4.58 12.05 1.99
C ALA A 28 3.43 11.34 2.74
N TYR A 29 2.16 11.76 2.55
CA TYR A 29 0.99 11.23 3.26
C TYR A 29 -0.10 10.69 2.31
N LEU A 30 0.19 10.60 1.00
CA LEU A 30 -0.78 10.24 -0.04
C LEU A 30 -0.69 8.76 -0.43
N TRP A 31 -0.84 7.83 0.52
CA TRP A 31 -0.92 6.40 0.22
C TRP A 31 -1.99 6.06 -0.85
N GLN A 32 -3.08 6.83 -0.93
CA GLN A 32 -4.12 6.66 -1.95
C GLN A 32 -3.63 6.92 -3.38
N ARG A 33 -2.63 7.79 -3.53
CA ARG A 33 -1.92 7.99 -4.80
C ARG A 33 -1.17 6.71 -5.17
N GLY A 34 -0.55 6.04 -4.18
CA GLY A 34 0.10 4.74 -4.34
C GLY A 34 -0.83 3.67 -4.89
N LEU A 35 -2.07 3.59 -4.38
CA LEU A 35 -3.09 2.70 -4.95
C LEU A 35 -3.40 3.03 -6.41
N SER A 36 -3.61 4.30 -6.72
CA SER A 36 -3.91 4.72 -8.10
C SER A 36 -2.76 4.33 -9.04
N LEU A 37 -1.51 4.47 -8.60
CA LEU A 37 -0.32 4.06 -9.35
C LEU A 37 -0.26 2.54 -9.56
N TYR A 38 -0.52 1.75 -8.52
CA TYR A 38 -0.55 0.29 -8.62
C TYR A 38 -1.57 -0.18 -9.68
N TYR A 39 -2.80 0.31 -9.61
CA TYR A 39 -3.86 -0.07 -10.57
C TYR A 39 -3.63 0.44 -11.99
N LEU A 40 -2.73 1.41 -12.19
CA LEU A 40 -2.26 1.88 -13.49
C LEU A 40 -0.97 1.19 -13.95
N ASN A 41 -0.53 0.13 -13.26
CA ASN A 41 0.73 -0.58 -13.50
C ASN A 41 2.00 0.30 -13.38
N ARG A 42 1.92 1.43 -12.68
CA ARG A 42 3.05 2.33 -12.40
C ARG A 42 3.73 1.90 -11.10
N PHE A 43 4.19 0.66 -11.07
CA PHE A 43 4.63 -0.01 -9.83
C PHE A 43 5.84 0.64 -9.17
N GLU A 44 6.82 1.13 -9.95
CA GLU A 44 8.01 1.78 -9.40
C GLU A 44 7.63 3.05 -8.61
N GLU A 45 6.79 3.89 -9.19
CA GLU A 45 6.27 5.09 -8.53
C GLU A 45 5.34 4.74 -7.36
N GLY A 46 4.57 3.66 -7.48
CA GLY A 46 3.72 3.16 -6.41
C GLY A 46 4.54 2.72 -5.19
N ALA A 47 5.56 1.90 -5.40
CA ALA A 47 6.49 1.46 -4.34
C ALA A 47 7.14 2.67 -3.65
N GLU A 48 7.63 3.63 -4.43
CA GLU A 48 8.21 4.86 -3.87
C GLU A 48 7.19 5.66 -3.06
N GLN A 49 5.95 5.77 -3.55
CA GLN A 49 4.88 6.46 -2.84
C GLN A 49 4.56 5.81 -1.48
N PHE A 50 4.56 4.47 -1.41
CA PHE A 50 4.35 3.75 -0.15
C PHE A 50 5.55 3.84 0.80
N ARG A 51 6.80 3.85 0.29
CA ARG A 51 7.98 4.10 1.13
C ARG A 51 7.92 5.47 1.79
N LEU A 52 7.50 6.50 1.05
CA LEU A 52 7.33 7.85 1.62
C LEU A 52 6.28 7.86 2.74
N ASP A 53 5.16 7.17 2.55
CA ASP A 53 4.07 7.10 3.54
C ASP A 53 4.50 6.36 4.81
N VAL A 54 5.09 5.17 4.65
CA VAL A 54 5.65 4.38 5.76
C VAL A 54 6.71 5.16 6.54
N ALA A 55 7.53 5.98 5.87
CA ALA A 55 8.52 6.81 6.56
C ALA A 55 7.88 7.89 7.46
N GLN A 56 6.65 8.32 7.18
CA GLN A 56 5.89 9.24 8.06
C GLN A 56 5.06 8.50 9.10
N ASN A 57 4.50 7.35 8.75
CA ASN A 57 3.68 6.51 9.63
C ASN A 57 4.24 5.08 9.71
N PRO A 58 5.30 4.86 10.50
CA PRO A 58 6.02 3.58 10.51
C PRO A 58 5.24 2.46 11.21
N ASN A 59 4.00 2.66 11.66
CA ASN A 59 3.20 1.62 12.31
C ASN A 59 2.10 1.05 11.41
N ASP A 60 1.84 1.65 10.24
CA ASP A 60 0.82 1.12 9.34
C ASP A 60 1.39 -0.04 8.52
N THR A 61 0.79 -1.20 8.72
CA THR A 61 1.18 -2.45 8.07
C THR A 61 0.73 -2.48 6.62
N GLU A 62 -0.36 -1.82 6.28
CA GLU A 62 -0.98 -1.96 4.97
C GLU A 62 -0.09 -1.41 3.86
N GLU A 63 0.54 -0.26 4.07
CA GLU A 63 1.40 0.40 3.09
C GLU A 63 2.70 -0.39 2.84
N SER A 64 3.22 -1.11 3.85
CA SER A 64 4.34 -2.05 3.66
C SER A 64 3.97 -3.20 2.73
N ILE A 65 2.74 -3.72 2.85
CA ILE A 65 2.21 -4.78 1.98
C ILE A 65 1.97 -4.24 0.57
N TRP A 66 1.42 -3.04 0.42
CA TRP A 66 1.25 -2.43 -0.90
C TRP A 66 2.58 -2.13 -1.60
N CYS A 67 3.62 -1.72 -0.86
CA CYS A 67 4.98 -1.60 -1.39
C CYS A 67 5.48 -2.97 -1.91
N PHE A 68 5.33 -4.03 -1.11
CA PHE A 68 5.65 -5.39 -1.52
C PHE A 68 4.90 -5.81 -2.79
N LEU A 69 3.60 -5.49 -2.91
CA LEU A 69 2.81 -5.84 -4.09
C LEU A 69 3.33 -5.14 -5.35
N CYS A 70 3.73 -3.87 -5.26
CA CYS A 70 4.40 -3.16 -6.35
C CYS A 70 5.72 -3.84 -6.73
N GLU A 71 6.58 -4.13 -5.75
CA GLU A 71 7.89 -4.75 -5.98
C GLU A 71 7.78 -6.17 -6.54
N ALA A 72 6.75 -6.93 -6.12
CA ALA A 72 6.49 -8.26 -6.66
C ALA A 72 6.13 -8.23 -8.14
N GLN A 73 5.45 -7.18 -8.61
CA GLN A 73 5.17 -6.96 -10.04
C GLN A 73 6.42 -6.57 -10.83
N LEU A 74 7.38 -5.89 -10.20
CA LEU A 74 8.63 -5.46 -10.84
C LEU A 74 9.70 -6.56 -10.86
N TYR A 75 9.87 -7.26 -9.75
CA TYR A 75 11.05 -8.09 -9.48
C TYR A 75 10.69 -9.55 -9.12
N GLY A 76 9.41 -9.85 -8.93
CA GLY A 76 8.93 -11.14 -8.45
C GLY A 76 8.86 -11.23 -6.92
N VAL A 77 8.12 -12.22 -6.43
CA VAL A 77 7.79 -12.41 -5.01
C VAL A 77 9.02 -12.59 -4.13
N ASP A 78 9.99 -13.40 -4.58
CA ASP A 78 11.17 -13.71 -3.77
C ASP A 78 12.04 -12.47 -3.50
N GLU A 79 12.21 -11.62 -4.52
CA GLU A 79 12.97 -10.38 -4.37
C GLU A 79 12.19 -9.35 -3.56
N ALA A 80 10.88 -9.22 -3.80
CA ALA A 80 10.02 -8.35 -3.01
C ALA A 80 10.03 -8.72 -1.51
N ARG A 81 10.17 -10.00 -1.16
CA ARG A 81 10.35 -10.43 0.24
C ARG A 81 11.67 -9.97 0.84
N ARG A 82 12.75 -9.95 0.04
CA ARG A 82 14.05 -9.43 0.50
C ARG A 82 14.02 -7.92 0.72
N LEU A 83 13.22 -7.20 -0.06
CA LEU A 83 13.02 -5.75 0.03
C LEU A 83 11.92 -5.33 1.02
N PHE A 84 11.24 -6.30 1.63
CA PHE A 84 10.04 -6.07 2.43
C PHE A 84 10.27 -5.03 3.52
N LEU A 85 9.44 -3.99 3.54
CA LEU A 85 9.58 -2.90 4.50
C LEU A 85 9.26 -3.35 5.92
N GLU A 86 10.22 -3.12 6.83
CA GLU A 86 9.99 -3.34 8.25
C GLU A 86 9.24 -2.16 8.87
N VAL A 87 8.08 -2.46 9.44
CA VAL A 87 7.24 -1.50 10.15
C VAL A 87 7.00 -1.95 11.59
N GLY A 88 6.58 -1.00 12.42
CA GLY A 88 6.19 -1.21 13.81
C GLY A 88 4.97 -2.12 13.96
N THR A 89 4.28 -2.00 15.10
CA THR A 89 3.15 -2.90 15.41
C THR A 89 1.82 -2.23 15.18
N ASP A 90 1.10 -2.74 14.19
CA ASP A 90 -0.30 -2.46 13.99
C ASP A 90 -1.12 -3.12 15.13
N PRO A 91 -2.00 -2.37 15.81
CA PRO A 91 -2.81 -2.90 16.91
C PRO A 91 -3.84 -3.94 16.45
N ARG A 92 -4.15 -4.03 15.15
CA ARG A 92 -5.10 -5.00 14.57
C ARG A 92 -4.36 -6.34 14.38
N PRO A 93 -4.72 -7.42 15.11
CA PRO A 93 -4.01 -8.71 15.02
C PRO A 93 -4.01 -9.30 13.60
N VAL A 94 -5.11 -9.10 12.86
CA VAL A 94 -5.25 -9.55 11.47
C VAL A 94 -4.23 -8.89 10.54
N MET A 95 -3.84 -7.65 10.80
CA MET A 95 -2.81 -6.97 10.02
C MET A 95 -1.45 -7.57 10.30
N ARG A 96 -1.14 -7.90 11.57
CA ARG A 96 0.11 -8.57 11.91
C ARG A 96 0.21 -9.96 11.25
N GLU A 97 -0.88 -10.72 11.19
CA GLU A 97 -0.91 -12.00 10.46
C GLU A 97 -0.64 -11.78 8.96
N ALA A 98 -1.29 -10.80 8.34
CA ALA A 98 -1.06 -10.45 6.93
C ALA A 98 0.39 -10.02 6.68
N TYR A 99 0.94 -9.15 7.53
CA TYR A 99 2.34 -8.72 7.48
C TYR A 99 3.30 -9.90 7.41
N ASN A 100 3.19 -10.83 8.38
CA ASN A 100 4.06 -12.00 8.45
C ASN A 100 3.88 -12.90 7.23
N MET A 101 2.65 -13.05 6.74
CA MET A 101 2.36 -13.84 5.54
C MET A 101 3.08 -13.31 4.30
N PHE A 102 3.05 -11.98 4.07
CA PHE A 102 3.72 -11.39 2.93
C PHE A 102 5.25 -11.43 3.09
N LYS A 103 5.75 -11.09 4.28
CA LYS A 103 7.19 -11.05 4.59
C LYS A 103 7.85 -12.43 4.53
N ASP A 104 7.34 -13.38 5.30
CA ASP A 104 8.00 -14.68 5.54
C ASP A 104 7.39 -15.82 4.70
N GLY A 105 6.22 -15.59 4.09
CA GLY A 105 5.43 -16.65 3.49
C GLY A 105 4.60 -17.43 4.52
N GLY A 106 3.71 -18.29 4.02
CA GLY A 106 2.82 -19.08 4.87
C GLY A 106 1.70 -19.75 4.07
N GLU A 107 0.72 -20.30 4.79
CA GLU A 107 -0.49 -20.90 4.22
C GLU A 107 -1.66 -19.90 4.32
N PRO A 108 -2.16 -19.35 3.20
CA PRO A 108 -3.20 -18.31 3.22
C PRO A 108 -4.47 -18.72 3.97
N GLU A 109 -4.77 -20.03 3.97
CA GLU A 109 -5.96 -20.63 4.59
C GLU A 109 -5.92 -20.58 6.12
N LYS A 110 -4.74 -20.35 6.72
CA LYS A 110 -4.57 -20.22 8.17
C LYS A 110 -4.84 -18.81 8.69
N ILE A 111 -4.90 -17.81 7.82
CA ILE A 111 -5.26 -16.45 8.21
C ILE A 111 -6.72 -16.46 8.62
N LYS A 112 -7.03 -16.07 9.86
CA LYS A 112 -8.42 -15.98 10.32
C LYS A 112 -9.06 -14.72 9.73
N LEU A 113 -9.49 -14.83 8.47
CA LEU A 113 -10.08 -13.76 7.63
C LEU A 113 -11.34 -13.07 8.21
N THR A 114 -11.78 -13.45 9.41
CA THR A 114 -12.99 -12.96 10.10
C THR A 114 -13.13 -11.44 10.20
N HIS A 115 -12.08 -10.65 9.90
CA HIS A 115 -12.09 -9.18 9.97
C HIS A 115 -11.49 -8.50 8.71
N ILE A 116 -11.22 -9.22 7.62
CA ILE A 116 -10.50 -8.69 6.45
C ILE A 116 -11.36 -7.79 5.55
N PHE A 117 -12.69 -7.87 5.64
CA PHE A 117 -13.59 -7.00 4.86
C PHE A 117 -13.67 -5.55 5.36
N THR A 118 -12.88 -5.18 6.38
CA THR A 118 -12.81 -3.82 6.95
C THR A 118 -11.49 -3.11 6.66
N LEU A 119 -10.73 -3.57 5.66
CA LEU A 119 -9.45 -2.97 5.21
C LEU A 119 -9.67 -1.63 4.49
N LYS A 120 -10.20 -0.65 5.20
CA LYS A 120 -10.69 0.65 4.70
C LYS A 120 -12.07 0.53 4.06
N SER A 121 -13.09 0.37 4.92
CA SER A 121 -14.40 0.97 4.64
C SER A 121 -14.13 2.43 4.31
N VAL A 122 -14.32 2.79 3.05
CA VAL A 122 -13.95 4.09 2.49
C VAL A 122 -14.97 5.13 3.00
N GLU A 123 -14.77 5.60 4.23
CA GLU A 123 -15.28 6.91 4.67
C GLU A 123 -14.36 8.02 4.16
#